data_AF-A0A4Y8HYS5-F1
#
_entry.id   AF-A0A4Y8HYS5-F1
#
_cell.length_a   1.000
_cell.length_b   1.000
_cell.length_c   1.000
_cell.angle_alpha   90.00
_cell.angle_beta   90.00
_cell.angle_gamma   90.00
#
_symmetry.space_group_name_H-M   'P 1'
#
loop_
_entity.id
_entity.type
_entity.pdbx_description
1 polymer ?
#
loop_
_entity_poly.entity_id
_entity_poly.type
_entity_poly.pdbx_seq_one_letter_code
_entity_poly.pdbx_strand_id
1 'polypeptide(L)'
;MLVPTYDNLFNPLLKSLHELGGTGSNSATEKKVAQILNLTEKEINEIHKGGRTKLNYNIAWARTYLKLYGLIQNSARGVWVLTSKGERTKTVNKEEVKKHVRKLNRRSELPEKDLETLEQLDYFEDDYIDKVFDKYSQLIGWFLIEFSRLEHDFNLVIAEFFGDDYHEIGYIVIKKLSFLNKIELFYDLYLGPVSFSKKNKQNQERLLDIKNRLNSINTFRNRVVHANWSSLNKDGFVRTKIITDSQGDGVIKFERIKITPKIIKKNIAEINKLIDDIETFKETALQF
;
A
#
# COMPACT_ATOMS: atom_id res chain seq x y z
N MET A 1 6.32 36.08 6.99
CA MET A 1 5.23 35.33 7.66
C MET A 1 5.31 33.88 7.19
N LEU A 2 4.52 32.96 7.75
CA LEU A 2 4.54 31.54 7.38
C LEU A 2 3.62 31.30 6.16
N VAL A 3 4.06 30.48 5.20
CA VAL A 3 3.21 30.01 4.08
C VAL A 3 1.89 29.43 4.62
N PRO A 4 0.70 29.89 4.16
CA PRO A 4 -0.58 29.46 4.71
C PRO A 4 -0.84 27.96 4.53
N THR A 5 -1.49 27.35 5.51
CA THR A 5 -1.96 25.96 5.45
C THR A 5 -3.02 25.77 4.37
N TYR A 6 -3.18 24.54 3.87
CA TYR A 6 -4.10 24.21 2.78
C TYR A 6 -5.55 24.68 3.02
N ASP A 7 -6.05 24.58 4.26
CA ASP A 7 -7.43 24.96 4.61
C ASP A 7 -7.66 26.48 4.62
N ASN A 8 -6.61 27.25 4.89
CA ASN A 8 -6.63 28.70 4.75
C ASN A 8 -6.52 29.15 3.28
N LEU A 9 -6.14 28.26 2.36
CA LEU A 9 -6.04 28.53 0.93
C LEU A 9 -7.35 28.29 0.16
N PHE A 10 -8.40 27.74 0.78
CA PHE A 10 -9.68 27.49 0.11
C PHE A 10 -10.27 28.76 -0.55
N ASN A 11 -10.39 29.85 0.20
CA ASN A 11 -10.95 31.10 -0.31
C ASN A 11 -10.00 31.82 -1.29
N PRO A 12 -8.69 31.96 -1.02
CA PRO A 12 -7.73 32.49 -1.99
C PRO A 12 -7.73 31.73 -3.32
N LEU A 13 -7.78 30.40 -3.28
CA LEU A 13 -7.82 29.56 -4.48
C LEU A 13 -9.12 29.75 -5.26
N LEU A 14 -10.27 29.76 -4.58
CA LEU A 14 -11.57 29.99 -5.23
C LEU A 14 -11.63 31.37 -5.89
N LYS A 15 -11.15 32.40 -5.18
CA LYS A 15 -11.01 33.77 -5.71
C LYS A 15 -10.09 33.80 -6.93
N SER A 16 -8.98 33.07 -6.91
CA SER A 16 -8.06 33.00 -8.05
C SER A 16 -8.73 32.45 -9.32
N LEU A 17 -9.58 31.43 -9.19
CA LEU A 17 -10.30 30.85 -10.32
C LEU A 17 -11.37 31.82 -10.85
N HIS A 18 -12.09 32.53 -9.96
CA HIS A 18 -13.01 33.59 -10.38
C HIS A 18 -12.29 34.70 -11.15
N GLU A 19 -11.13 35.15 -10.69
CA GLU A 19 -10.36 36.20 -11.37
C GLU A 19 -9.70 35.72 -12.69
N LEU A 20 -9.53 34.42 -12.89
CA LEU A 20 -9.04 33.82 -14.14
C LEU A 20 -10.17 33.49 -15.14
N GLY A 21 -11.40 33.91 -14.88
CA GLY A 21 -12.54 33.64 -15.76
C GLY A 21 -13.14 32.24 -15.61
N GLY A 22 -12.94 31.61 -14.45
CA GLY A 22 -13.53 30.32 -14.09
C GLY A 22 -12.68 29.10 -14.47
N THR A 23 -11.53 29.29 -15.11
CA THR A 23 -10.60 28.22 -15.50
C THR A 23 -9.16 28.60 -15.18
N GLY A 24 -8.32 27.65 -14.79
CA GLY A 24 -6.92 27.93 -14.52
C GLY A 24 -6.04 26.68 -14.44
N SER A 25 -4.83 26.79 -15.01
CA SER A 25 -3.80 25.77 -14.85
C SER A 25 -3.20 25.79 -13.44
N ASN A 26 -2.48 24.72 -13.05
CA ASN A 26 -1.77 24.67 -11.78
C ASN A 26 -0.84 25.88 -11.57
N SER A 27 -0.05 26.25 -12.58
CA SER A 27 0.88 27.38 -12.51
C SER A 27 0.17 28.74 -12.47
N ALA A 28 -0.88 28.91 -13.28
CA ALA A 28 -1.66 30.14 -13.32
C ALA A 28 -2.37 30.40 -11.99
N THR A 29 -3.02 29.37 -11.44
CA THR A 29 -3.70 29.46 -10.14
C THR A 29 -2.71 29.68 -8.99
N GLU A 30 -1.54 29.04 -9.00
CA GLU A 30 -0.50 29.27 -8.00
C GLU A 30 0.01 30.71 -8.01
N LYS A 31 0.38 31.24 -9.17
CA LYS A 31 0.82 32.62 -9.32
C LYS A 31 -0.25 33.61 -8.84
N LYS A 32 -1.51 33.34 -9.19
CA LYS A 32 -2.63 34.21 -8.82
C LYS A 32 -2.95 34.15 -7.32
N VAL A 33 -2.88 32.97 -6.69
CA VAL A 33 -3.02 32.83 -5.23
C VAL A 33 -1.89 33.56 -4.50
N ALA A 34 -0.64 33.45 -4.97
CA ALA A 34 0.48 34.18 -4.38
C ALA A 34 0.28 35.71 -4.44
N GLN A 35 -0.24 36.22 -5.57
CA GLN A 35 -0.61 37.63 -5.72
C GLN A 35 -1.74 38.05 -4.76
N ILE A 36 -2.82 37.27 -4.66
CA ILE A 36 -3.96 37.56 -3.76
C ILE A 36 -3.52 37.66 -2.30
N LEU A 37 -2.52 36.86 -1.91
CA LEU A 37 -2.00 36.79 -0.55
C LEU A 37 -0.81 37.73 -0.30
N ASN A 38 -0.35 38.46 -1.32
CA ASN A 38 0.84 39.33 -1.28
C ASN A 38 2.09 38.61 -0.73
N LEU A 39 2.33 37.37 -1.17
CA LEU A 39 3.47 36.58 -0.71
C LEU A 39 4.79 37.09 -1.33
N THR A 40 5.86 37.07 -0.53
CA THR A 40 7.21 37.40 -0.98
C THR A 40 7.84 36.25 -1.77
N GLU A 41 8.87 36.53 -2.59
CA GLU A 41 9.59 35.49 -3.33
C GLU A 41 10.20 34.42 -2.41
N LYS A 42 10.66 34.82 -1.22
CA LYS A 42 11.18 33.89 -0.21
C LYS A 42 10.11 32.92 0.28
N GLU A 43 8.88 33.37 0.46
CA GLU A 43 7.74 32.54 0.90
C GLU A 43 7.23 31.65 -0.23
N ILE A 44 7.19 32.17 -1.47
CA ILE A 44 6.82 31.39 -2.66
C ILE A 44 7.80 30.25 -2.89
N ASN A 45 9.10 30.50 -2.71
CA ASN A 45 10.17 29.55 -2.95
C ASN A 45 10.60 28.75 -1.70
N GLU A 46 9.85 28.82 -0.59
CA GLU A 46 10.13 28.01 0.61
C GLU A 46 9.99 26.52 0.25
N ILE A 47 11.12 25.80 0.23
CA ILE A 47 11.18 24.39 -0.14
C ILE A 47 10.53 23.54 0.97
N HIS A 48 9.66 22.62 0.54
CA HIS A 48 9.10 21.53 1.33
C HIS A 48 9.82 20.21 1.00
N LYS A 49 9.48 19.13 1.72
CA LYS A 49 10.05 17.79 1.47
C LYS A 49 9.87 17.41 -0.02
N GLY A 50 10.90 16.86 -0.63
CA GLY A 50 10.85 16.35 -2.02
C GLY A 50 11.04 17.41 -3.13
N GLY A 51 11.60 18.58 -2.81
CA GLY A 51 12.06 19.55 -3.83
C GLY A 51 10.97 20.43 -4.44
N ARG A 52 9.75 20.43 -3.91
CA ARG A 52 8.68 21.38 -4.28
C ARG A 52 8.53 22.47 -3.24
N THR A 53 7.92 23.59 -3.62
CA THR A 53 7.61 24.66 -2.66
C THR A 53 6.43 24.27 -1.77
N LYS A 54 6.44 24.76 -0.53
CA LYS A 54 5.37 24.56 0.45
C LYS A 54 4.04 25.14 -0.01
N LEU A 55 4.08 26.25 -0.75
CA LEU A 55 2.90 26.87 -1.36
C LEU A 55 2.27 25.95 -2.40
N ASN A 56 3.07 25.41 -3.33
CA ASN A 56 2.58 24.49 -4.36
C ASN A 56 1.90 23.27 -3.73
N TYR A 57 2.50 22.71 -2.68
CA TYR A 57 1.96 21.59 -1.91
C TYR A 57 0.60 21.93 -1.26
N ASN A 58 0.52 23.06 -0.53
CA ASN A 58 -0.72 23.44 0.16
C ASN A 58 -1.85 23.80 -0.82
N ILE A 59 -1.55 24.43 -1.97
CA ILE A 59 -2.57 24.72 -2.99
C ILE A 59 -3.11 23.43 -3.61
N ALA A 60 -2.26 22.42 -3.83
CA ALA A 60 -2.73 21.14 -4.36
C ALA A 60 -3.79 20.51 -3.45
N TRP A 61 -3.56 20.48 -2.14
CA TRP A 61 -4.55 20.03 -1.16
C TRP A 61 -5.82 20.87 -1.15
N ALA A 62 -5.68 22.19 -1.24
CA ALA A 62 -6.84 23.08 -1.35
C ALA A 62 -7.73 22.73 -2.56
N ARG A 63 -7.13 22.39 -3.72
CA ARG A 63 -7.88 21.96 -4.91
C ARG A 63 -8.62 20.65 -4.66
N THR A 64 -7.96 19.64 -4.07
CA THR A 64 -8.60 18.36 -3.72
C THR A 64 -9.84 18.56 -2.86
N TYR A 65 -9.76 19.38 -1.81
CA TYR A 65 -10.90 19.63 -0.92
C TYR A 65 -12.04 20.38 -1.62
N LEU A 66 -11.73 21.42 -2.39
CA LEU A 66 -12.75 22.17 -3.13
C LEU A 66 -13.42 21.32 -4.21
N LYS A 67 -12.70 20.38 -4.82
CA LYS A 67 -13.23 19.40 -5.77
C LYS A 67 -14.19 18.44 -5.10
N LEU A 68 -13.77 17.82 -3.99
CA LEU A 68 -14.62 16.91 -3.22
C LEU A 68 -15.84 17.63 -2.62
N TYR A 69 -15.74 18.94 -2.34
CA TYR A 69 -16.87 19.78 -1.95
C TYR A 69 -17.78 20.19 -3.13
N GLY A 70 -17.39 19.86 -4.36
CA GLY A 70 -18.13 20.06 -5.59
C GLY A 70 -18.05 21.47 -6.18
N LEU A 71 -17.06 22.28 -5.81
CA LEU A 71 -16.91 23.66 -6.31
C LEU A 71 -16.02 23.75 -7.54
N ILE A 72 -15.07 22.85 -7.69
CA ILE A 72 -14.17 22.81 -8.84
C ILE A 72 -14.10 21.39 -9.41
N GLN A 73 -13.69 21.28 -10.67
CA GLN A 73 -13.46 20.01 -11.32
C GLN A 73 -12.24 20.11 -12.23
N ASN A 74 -11.63 18.97 -12.56
CA ASN A 74 -10.59 18.91 -13.58
C ASN A 74 -11.25 18.79 -14.95
N SER A 75 -10.93 19.71 -15.85
CA SER A 75 -11.29 19.57 -17.27
C SER A 75 -10.23 18.80 -18.06
N ALA A 76 -8.98 18.91 -17.63
CA ALA A 76 -7.84 18.17 -18.16
C ALA A 76 -6.76 18.04 -17.07
N ARG A 77 -5.73 17.23 -17.32
CA ARG A 77 -4.60 17.07 -16.40
C ARG A 77 -3.95 18.43 -16.13
N GLY A 78 -4.03 18.91 -14.88
CA GLY A 78 -3.42 20.19 -14.50
C GLY A 78 -4.29 21.43 -14.74
N VAL A 79 -5.53 21.27 -15.19
CA VAL A 79 -6.45 22.37 -15.53
C VAL A 79 -7.74 22.23 -14.71
N TRP A 80 -8.04 23.27 -13.96
CA TRP A 80 -9.15 23.33 -13.00
C TRP A 80 -10.20 24.32 -13.46
N VAL A 81 -11.46 23.94 -13.35
CA VAL A 81 -12.61 24.76 -13.77
C VAL A 81 -13.62 24.83 -12.63
N LEU A 82 -14.25 25.98 -12.44
CA LEU A 82 -15.38 26.13 -11.51
C LEU A 82 -16.56 25.28 -12.00
N THR A 83 -17.21 24.57 -11.08
CA THR A 83 -18.52 23.98 -11.37
C THR A 83 -19.60 25.06 -11.32
N SER A 84 -20.82 24.77 -11.76
CA SER A 84 -21.94 25.70 -11.58
C SER A 84 -22.17 26.10 -10.12
N LYS A 85 -21.87 25.19 -9.16
CA LYS A 85 -21.88 25.49 -7.73
C LYS A 85 -20.72 26.41 -7.35
N GLY A 86 -19.52 26.18 -7.89
CA GLY A 86 -18.34 27.01 -7.71
C GLY A 86 -18.51 28.43 -8.23
N GLU A 87 -19.14 28.62 -9.38
CA GLU A 87 -19.40 29.95 -9.97
C GLU A 87 -20.29 30.83 -9.08
N ARG A 88 -21.28 30.22 -8.42
CA ARG A 88 -22.18 30.91 -7.47
C ARG A 88 -21.57 31.09 -6.08
N THR A 89 -20.52 30.35 -5.75
CA THR A 89 -19.91 30.36 -4.41
C THR A 89 -18.66 31.25 -4.43
N LYS A 90 -18.68 32.37 -3.70
CA LYS A 90 -17.53 33.28 -3.60
C LYS A 90 -16.62 32.96 -2.42
N THR A 91 -17.17 32.43 -1.33
CA THR A 91 -16.44 32.07 -0.12
C THR A 91 -17.02 30.82 0.52
N VAL A 92 -16.19 30.06 1.24
CA VAL A 92 -16.57 28.87 2.00
C VAL A 92 -16.11 28.94 3.45
N ASN A 93 -16.84 28.26 4.33
CA ASN A 93 -16.38 27.96 5.68
C ASN A 93 -15.46 26.73 5.65
N LYS A 94 -14.20 26.90 6.09
CA LYS A 94 -13.20 25.84 6.06
C LYS A 94 -13.58 24.60 6.87
N GLU A 95 -14.27 24.75 8.00
CA GLU A 95 -14.68 23.62 8.84
C GLU A 95 -15.79 22.81 8.18
N GLU A 96 -16.69 23.47 7.46
CA GLU A 96 -17.76 22.81 6.71
C GLU A 96 -17.21 21.98 5.56
N VAL A 97 -16.27 22.54 4.79
CA VAL A 97 -15.56 21.84 3.71
C VAL A 97 -14.86 20.60 4.26
N LYS A 98 -14.07 20.74 5.34
CA LYS A 98 -13.38 19.61 5.99
C LYS A 98 -14.37 18.55 6.49
N LYS A 99 -15.50 18.95 7.09
CA LYS A 99 -16.53 18.01 7.58
C LYS A 99 -17.20 17.24 6.44
N HIS A 100 -17.49 17.92 5.33
CA HIS A 100 -18.09 17.30 4.15
C HIS A 100 -17.17 16.24 3.53
N VAL A 101 -15.90 16.59 3.31
CA VAL A 101 -14.88 15.68 2.78
C VAL A 101 -14.69 14.47 3.69
N ARG A 102 -14.61 14.68 5.00
CA ARG A 102 -14.54 13.58 6.00
C ARG A 102 -15.74 12.64 5.92
N LYS A 103 -16.95 13.15 5.62
CA LYS A 103 -18.16 12.33 5.49
C LYS A 103 -18.19 11.55 4.17
N LEU A 104 -17.66 12.12 3.08
CA LEU A 104 -17.53 11.44 1.79
C LEU A 104 -16.55 10.27 1.85
N ASN A 105 -15.37 10.47 2.47
CA ASN A 105 -14.39 9.40 2.63
C ASN A 105 -14.92 8.21 3.45
N ARG A 106 -15.83 8.45 4.41
CA ARG A 106 -16.53 7.38 5.15
C ARG A 106 -17.63 6.67 4.36
N ARG A 107 -18.11 7.27 3.25
CA ARG A 107 -19.22 6.73 2.43
C ARG A 107 -18.74 6.02 1.18
N SER A 108 -17.54 6.30 0.68
CA SER A 108 -16.89 5.56 -0.42
C SER A 108 -16.39 4.16 0.00
N GLU A 109 -16.91 3.60 1.09
CA GLU A 109 -16.55 2.30 1.67
C GLU A 109 -17.33 1.12 1.07
N LEU A 110 -17.79 1.21 -0.19
CA LEU A 110 -18.39 0.06 -0.90
C LEU A 110 -17.43 -0.48 -1.97
N PRO A 111 -17.35 -1.81 -2.15
CA PRO A 111 -16.18 -2.48 -2.70
C PRO A 111 -16.26 -2.52 -4.22
N GLU A 112 -15.64 -1.57 -4.91
CA GLU A 112 -15.42 -1.70 -6.35
C GLU A 112 -13.92 -1.77 -6.65
N LYS A 113 -13.38 -2.95 -6.34
CA LYS A 113 -11.99 -3.37 -6.47
C LYS A 113 -11.01 -2.59 -5.60
N ASP A 114 -9.99 -3.30 -5.14
CA ASP A 114 -8.85 -2.83 -4.34
C ASP A 114 -7.95 -1.83 -5.11
N LEU A 115 -8.53 -0.90 -5.87
CA LEU A 115 -7.84 0.02 -6.75
C LEU A 115 -8.12 1.47 -6.34
N GLU A 116 -7.05 2.23 -6.15
CA GLU A 116 -7.11 3.67 -5.93
C GLU A 116 -6.63 4.41 -7.18
N THR A 117 -7.46 5.24 -7.79
CA THR A 117 -7.05 6.02 -8.96
C THR A 117 -6.18 7.21 -8.56
N LEU A 118 -5.03 7.39 -9.22
CA LEU A 118 -4.21 8.59 -9.09
C LEU A 118 -4.93 9.77 -9.75
N GLU A 119 -5.41 10.72 -8.95
CA GLU A 119 -6.12 11.88 -9.51
C GLU A 119 -5.19 12.90 -10.17
N GLN A 120 -4.12 13.32 -9.47
CA GLN A 120 -3.18 14.32 -9.99
C GLN A 120 -1.81 14.24 -9.34
N LEU A 121 -1.76 14.17 -8.01
CA LEU A 121 -0.54 14.10 -7.22
C LEU A 121 -0.67 12.97 -6.19
N ASP A 122 0.44 12.27 -5.96
CA ASP A 122 0.52 11.19 -5.01
C ASP A 122 1.05 11.69 -3.66
N TYR A 123 0.17 12.30 -2.86
CA TYR A 123 0.51 12.78 -1.52
C TYR A 123 -0.49 12.26 -0.50
N PHE A 124 0.02 11.83 0.65
CA PHE A 124 -0.76 11.46 1.82
C PHE A 124 -0.80 12.68 2.76
N GLU A 125 -2.01 13.17 3.07
CA GLU A 125 -2.21 14.27 4.01
C GLU A 125 -2.09 13.80 5.46
N ASP A 126 -2.20 12.50 5.69
CA ASP A 126 -2.33 11.89 7.01
C ASP A 126 -0.97 11.38 7.47
N ASP A 127 -0.39 12.05 8.46
CA ASP A 127 0.71 11.54 9.29
C ASP A 127 0.24 10.36 10.17
N TYR A 128 -0.73 9.57 9.69
CA TYR A 128 -1.28 8.44 10.42
C TYR A 128 -0.21 7.40 10.67
N ILE A 129 0.63 7.12 9.66
CA ILE A 129 1.76 6.21 9.80
C ILE A 129 2.68 6.63 10.95
N ASP A 130 2.96 7.92 11.12
CA ASP A 130 3.80 8.43 12.21
C ASP A 130 3.17 8.14 13.58
N LYS A 131 1.83 8.21 13.70
CA LYS A 131 1.11 7.91 14.96
C LYS A 131 1.10 6.43 15.32
N VAL A 132 1.23 5.56 14.33
CA VAL A 132 1.19 4.09 14.54
C VAL A 132 2.52 3.42 14.22
N PHE A 133 3.58 4.20 14.00
CA PHE A 133 4.87 3.75 13.50
C PHE A 133 5.43 2.63 14.37
N ASP A 134 5.57 2.88 15.68
CA ASP A 134 6.14 1.90 16.62
C ASP A 134 5.37 0.58 16.64
N LYS A 135 4.04 0.67 16.59
CA LYS A 135 3.17 -0.51 16.61
C LYS A 135 3.34 -1.35 15.36
N TYR A 136 3.37 -0.72 14.19
CA TYR A 136 3.53 -1.43 12.92
C TYR A 136 4.97 -1.91 12.72
N SER A 137 5.97 -1.09 13.02
CA SER A 137 7.38 -1.44 12.84
C SER A 137 7.79 -2.63 13.71
N GLN A 138 7.36 -2.67 14.98
CA GLN A 138 7.60 -3.82 15.86
C GLN A 138 6.96 -5.10 15.32
N LEU A 139 5.70 -5.04 14.87
CA LEU A 139 5.00 -6.21 14.36
C LEU A 139 5.55 -6.69 13.01
N ILE A 140 5.92 -5.76 12.12
CA ILE A 140 6.55 -6.08 10.84
C ILE A 140 7.91 -6.71 11.10
N GLY A 141 8.72 -6.13 12.00
CA GLY A 141 10.02 -6.68 12.39
C GLY A 141 9.89 -8.09 12.97
N TRP A 142 8.96 -8.29 13.91
CA TRP A 142 8.67 -9.62 14.45
C TRP A 142 8.26 -10.60 13.36
N PHE A 143 7.32 -10.22 12.48
CA PHE A 143 6.90 -11.06 11.36
C PHE A 143 8.05 -11.45 10.43
N LEU A 144 8.94 -10.52 10.09
CA LEU A 144 10.07 -10.81 9.21
C LEU A 144 11.08 -11.76 9.86
N ILE A 145 11.32 -11.64 11.17
CA ILE A 145 12.18 -12.55 11.92
C ILE A 145 11.59 -13.96 11.94
N GLU A 146 10.30 -14.11 12.24
CA GLU A 146 9.64 -15.43 12.24
C GLU A 146 9.59 -16.03 10.84
N PHE A 147 9.38 -15.22 9.80
CA PHE A 147 9.47 -15.69 8.42
C PHE A 147 10.88 -16.20 8.09
N SER A 148 11.93 -15.51 8.53
CA SER A 148 13.31 -15.97 8.36
C SER A 148 13.59 -17.28 9.09
N ARG A 149 13.00 -17.49 10.27
CA ARG A 149 13.06 -18.77 10.98
C ARG A 149 12.37 -19.88 10.20
N LEU A 150 11.13 -19.66 9.74
CA LEU A 150 10.43 -20.59 8.86
C LEU A 150 11.25 -20.92 7.61
N GLU A 151 11.85 -19.92 6.97
CA GLU A 151 12.68 -20.15 5.79
C GLU A 151 13.93 -20.98 6.12
N HIS A 152 14.56 -20.77 7.27
CA HIS A 152 15.68 -21.58 7.73
C HIS A 152 15.27 -23.04 7.95
N ASP A 153 14.23 -23.28 8.75
CA ASP A 153 13.75 -24.62 9.08
C ASP A 153 13.28 -25.35 7.81
N PHE A 154 12.62 -24.63 6.89
CA PHE A 154 12.22 -25.17 5.60
C PHE A 154 13.40 -25.53 4.69
N ASN A 155 14.49 -24.74 4.71
CA ASN A 155 15.71 -25.10 3.97
C ASN A 155 16.33 -26.39 4.51
N LEU A 156 16.33 -26.59 5.84
CA LEU A 156 16.83 -27.81 6.47
C LEU A 156 16.02 -29.03 6.00
N VAL A 157 14.70 -28.94 6.05
CA VAL A 157 13.80 -30.03 5.61
C VAL A 157 14.02 -30.43 4.14
N ILE A 158 14.28 -29.46 3.26
CA ILE A 158 14.64 -29.75 1.87
C ILE A 158 16.05 -30.36 1.78
N ALA A 159 17.00 -29.84 2.55
CA ALA A 159 18.38 -30.31 2.48
C ALA A 159 18.54 -31.75 2.98
N GLU A 160 17.89 -32.09 4.08
CA GLU A 160 17.85 -33.44 4.67
C GLU A 160 17.25 -34.47 3.71
N PHE A 161 16.33 -34.06 2.82
CA PHE A 161 15.79 -34.97 1.79
C PHE A 161 16.89 -35.55 0.88
N PHE A 162 17.99 -34.82 0.66
CA PHE A 162 19.12 -35.29 -0.15
C PHE A 162 20.16 -36.09 0.66
N GLY A 163 20.06 -36.10 1.98
CA GLY A 163 20.94 -36.82 2.89
C GLY A 163 21.00 -36.19 4.28
N ASP A 164 20.70 -36.99 5.30
CA ASP A 164 20.62 -36.54 6.70
C ASP A 164 21.97 -36.10 7.29
N ASP A 165 23.07 -36.72 6.85
CA ASP A 165 24.42 -36.44 7.38
C ASP A 165 25.19 -35.37 6.57
N TYR A 166 24.64 -34.89 5.44
CA TYR A 166 25.36 -34.03 4.48
C TYR A 166 24.45 -32.98 3.83
N HIS A 167 24.12 -31.93 4.56
CA HIS A 167 23.28 -30.83 4.05
C HIS A 167 23.89 -30.06 2.85
N GLU A 168 25.18 -30.19 2.55
CA GLU A 168 25.87 -29.42 1.51
C GLU A 168 25.19 -29.57 0.13
N ILE A 169 24.81 -30.79 -0.25
CA ILE A 169 24.15 -31.06 -1.53
C ILE A 169 22.81 -30.31 -1.60
N GLY A 170 22.01 -30.41 -0.53
CA GLY A 170 20.75 -29.70 -0.40
C GLY A 170 20.90 -28.18 -0.56
N TYR A 171 21.88 -27.59 0.14
CA TYR A 171 22.18 -26.16 0.00
C TYR A 171 22.68 -25.79 -1.41
N ILE A 172 23.48 -26.64 -2.07
CA ILE A 172 23.90 -26.43 -3.45
C ILE A 172 22.68 -26.35 -4.39
N VAL A 173 21.68 -27.19 -4.17
CA VAL A 173 20.42 -27.22 -4.93
C VAL A 173 19.60 -25.96 -4.69
N ILE A 174 19.36 -25.58 -3.44
CA ILE A 174 18.40 -24.51 -3.10
C ILE A 174 18.97 -23.09 -3.13
N LYS A 175 20.30 -22.90 -3.13
CA LYS A 175 20.95 -21.57 -2.95
C LYS A 175 20.50 -20.48 -3.94
N LYS A 176 20.06 -20.84 -5.15
CA LYS A 176 19.61 -19.90 -6.18
C LYS A 176 18.08 -19.83 -6.30
N LEU A 177 17.35 -20.63 -5.54
CA LEU A 177 15.90 -20.70 -5.62
C LEU A 177 15.27 -19.57 -4.82
N SER A 178 14.25 -18.95 -5.41
CA SER A 178 13.31 -18.12 -4.64
C SER A 178 12.58 -18.99 -3.62
N PHE A 179 12.07 -18.39 -2.55
CA PHE A 179 11.26 -19.13 -1.57
C PHE A 179 10.07 -19.84 -2.23
N LEU A 180 9.43 -19.23 -3.23
CA LEU A 180 8.39 -19.88 -4.03
C LEU A 180 8.89 -21.14 -4.72
N ASN A 181 10.06 -21.08 -5.37
CA ASN A 181 10.63 -22.25 -6.05
C ASN A 181 11.08 -23.34 -5.05
N LYS A 182 11.46 -22.97 -3.82
CA LYS A 182 11.72 -23.94 -2.74
C LYS A 182 10.43 -24.65 -2.32
N ILE A 183 9.30 -23.94 -2.25
CA ILE A 183 7.98 -24.54 -1.96
C ILE A 183 7.61 -25.57 -3.04
N GLU A 184 7.78 -25.22 -4.31
CA GLU A 184 7.51 -26.14 -5.42
C GLU A 184 8.44 -27.36 -5.38
N LEU A 185 9.74 -27.14 -5.18
CA LEU A 185 10.72 -28.23 -5.04
C LEU A 185 10.34 -29.18 -3.89
N PHE A 186 10.04 -28.65 -2.70
CA PHE A 186 9.59 -29.45 -1.56
C PHE A 186 8.36 -30.29 -1.90
N TYR A 187 7.36 -29.69 -2.53
CA TYR A 187 6.15 -30.41 -2.92
C TYR A 187 6.47 -31.56 -3.88
N ASP A 188 7.29 -31.31 -4.90
CA ASP A 188 7.64 -32.31 -5.91
C ASP A 188 8.50 -33.45 -5.32
N LEU A 189 9.46 -33.13 -4.44
CA LEU A 189 10.30 -34.12 -3.76
C LEU A 189 9.46 -35.07 -2.88
N TYR A 190 8.47 -34.54 -2.15
CA TYR A 190 7.67 -35.34 -1.23
C TYR A 190 6.43 -35.98 -1.88
N LEU A 191 5.92 -35.46 -3.00
CA LEU A 191 4.71 -35.99 -3.65
C LEU A 191 4.88 -37.45 -4.08
N GLY A 192 6.01 -37.77 -4.70
CA GLY A 192 6.33 -39.14 -5.13
C GLY A 192 6.30 -40.13 -3.97
N PRO A 193 7.19 -39.99 -2.97
CA PRO A 193 7.23 -40.86 -1.79
C PRO A 193 5.89 -41.00 -1.07
N VAL A 194 5.17 -39.89 -0.88
CA VAL A 194 3.86 -39.88 -0.24
C VAL A 194 2.82 -40.68 -1.01
N SER A 195 2.85 -40.64 -2.34
CA SER A 195 1.91 -41.36 -3.20
C SER A 195 2.00 -42.89 -3.06
N PHE A 196 3.15 -43.39 -2.60
CA PHE A 196 3.39 -44.82 -2.34
C PHE A 196 3.25 -45.21 -0.84
N SER A 197 2.92 -44.26 0.04
CA SER A 197 2.74 -44.52 1.48
C SER A 197 1.39 -45.20 1.83
N LYS A 198 1.32 -45.94 2.94
CA LYS A 198 0.09 -46.63 3.43
C LYS A 198 -1.11 -45.69 3.62
N LYS A 199 -0.87 -44.40 3.90
CA LYS A 199 -1.90 -43.34 4.07
C LYS A 199 -1.83 -42.29 2.95
N ASN A 200 -1.58 -42.72 1.71
CA ASN A 200 -1.31 -41.84 0.56
C ASN A 200 -2.26 -40.64 0.45
N LYS A 201 -3.57 -40.84 0.47
CA LYS A 201 -4.55 -39.76 0.27
C LYS A 201 -4.48 -38.69 1.36
N GLN A 202 -4.40 -39.11 2.63
CA GLN A 202 -4.31 -38.19 3.77
C GLN A 202 -2.99 -37.41 3.74
N ASN A 203 -1.89 -38.07 3.44
CA ASN A 203 -0.58 -37.43 3.37
C ASN A 203 -0.47 -36.48 2.16
N GLN A 204 -1.09 -36.81 1.02
CA GLN A 204 -1.19 -35.90 -0.13
C GLN A 204 -1.99 -34.63 0.22
N GLU A 205 -3.13 -34.79 0.88
CA GLU A 205 -3.95 -33.66 1.34
C GLU A 205 -3.18 -32.75 2.31
N ARG A 206 -2.44 -33.35 3.27
CA ARG A 206 -1.56 -32.61 4.18
C ARG A 206 -0.44 -31.87 3.45
N LEU A 207 0.23 -32.51 2.51
CA LEU A 207 1.30 -31.90 1.71
C LEU A 207 0.79 -30.71 0.90
N LEU A 208 -0.41 -30.85 0.30
CA LEU A 208 -1.05 -29.77 -0.45
C LEU A 208 -1.48 -28.61 0.46
N ASP A 209 -2.00 -28.89 1.65
CA ASP A 209 -2.33 -27.87 2.66
C ASP A 209 -1.08 -27.07 3.06
N ILE A 210 0.02 -27.74 3.39
CA ILE A 210 1.31 -27.12 3.72
C ILE A 210 1.77 -26.21 2.57
N LYS A 211 1.77 -26.71 1.33
CA LYS A 211 2.12 -25.92 0.13
C LYS A 211 1.29 -24.64 0.02
N ASN A 212 -0.03 -24.76 0.17
CA ASN A 212 -0.94 -23.61 0.03
C ASN A 212 -0.72 -22.57 1.13
N ARG A 213 -0.49 -23.02 2.36
CA ARG A 213 -0.22 -22.15 3.51
C ARG A 213 1.14 -21.46 3.41
N LEU A 214 2.20 -22.17 2.98
CA LEU A 214 3.51 -21.56 2.66
C LEU A 214 3.38 -20.50 1.56
N ASN A 215 2.62 -20.77 0.50
CA ASN A 215 2.34 -19.80 -0.57
C ASN A 215 1.59 -18.56 -0.08
N SER A 216 0.62 -18.75 0.83
CA SER A 216 -0.10 -17.65 1.48
C SER A 216 0.85 -16.76 2.30
N ILE A 217 1.70 -17.37 3.13
CA ILE A 217 2.69 -16.66 3.95
C ILE A 217 3.72 -15.93 3.08
N ASN A 218 4.23 -16.55 2.02
CA ASN A 218 5.15 -15.91 1.07
C ASN A 218 4.50 -14.70 0.37
N THR A 219 3.24 -14.85 -0.05
CA THR A 219 2.46 -13.76 -0.66
C THR A 219 2.26 -12.61 0.32
N PHE A 220 1.91 -12.91 1.58
CA PHE A 220 1.78 -11.91 2.63
C PHE A 220 3.12 -11.22 2.94
N ARG A 221 4.22 -11.96 3.00
CA ARG A 221 5.57 -11.43 3.20
C ARG A 221 5.97 -10.45 2.10
N ASN A 222 5.77 -10.81 0.84
CA ASN A 222 6.07 -9.93 -0.28
C ASN A 222 5.21 -8.67 -0.25
N ARG A 223 3.93 -8.79 0.11
CA ARG A 223 3.02 -7.65 0.31
C ARG A 223 3.51 -6.72 1.42
N VAL A 224 3.96 -7.24 2.56
CA VAL A 224 4.49 -6.44 3.68
C VAL A 224 5.78 -5.71 3.30
N VAL A 225 6.69 -6.40 2.60
CA VAL A 225 8.00 -5.84 2.21
C VAL A 225 7.87 -4.76 1.12
N HIS A 226 6.99 -4.97 0.15
CA HIS A 226 6.83 -4.06 -0.99
C HIS A 226 5.69 -3.05 -0.82
N ALA A 227 5.00 -3.04 0.32
CA ALA A 227 3.98 -2.05 0.62
C ALA A 227 4.59 -0.64 0.73
N ASN A 228 3.92 0.35 0.14
CA ASN A 228 4.21 1.75 0.39
C ASN A 228 3.60 2.15 1.74
N TRP A 229 4.30 1.91 2.85
CA TRP A 229 3.80 2.15 4.20
C TRP A 229 3.41 3.61 4.50
N SER A 230 3.97 4.56 3.75
CA SER A 230 3.55 5.97 3.81
C SER A 230 2.09 6.18 3.37
N SER A 231 1.52 5.21 2.65
CA SER A 231 0.12 5.21 2.22
C SER A 231 -0.86 4.60 3.23
N LEU A 232 -0.38 4.14 4.39
CA LEU A 232 -1.21 3.50 5.40
C LEU A 232 -2.29 4.47 5.89
N ASN A 233 -3.55 4.06 5.78
CA ASN A 233 -4.69 4.82 6.29
C ASN A 233 -5.23 4.25 7.61
N LYS A 234 -6.17 4.98 8.23
CA LYS A 234 -6.80 4.63 9.52
C LYS A 234 -7.53 3.30 9.51
N ASP A 235 -8.01 2.86 8.36
CA ASP A 235 -8.73 1.61 8.18
C ASP A 235 -7.78 0.42 7.95
N GLY A 236 -6.47 0.69 7.89
CA GLY A 236 -5.42 -0.30 7.73
C GLY A 236 -5.17 -0.73 6.28
N PHE A 237 -5.58 0.07 5.29
CA PHE A 237 -5.22 -0.16 3.89
C PHE A 237 -3.89 0.49 3.55
N VAL A 238 -3.10 -0.21 2.74
CA VAL A 238 -1.79 0.23 2.25
C VAL A 238 -1.64 -0.16 0.78
N ARG A 239 -1.02 0.70 -0.02
CA ARG A 239 -0.76 0.44 -1.45
C ARG A 239 0.40 -0.53 -1.63
N THR A 240 0.31 -1.40 -2.64
CA THR A 240 1.33 -2.43 -2.94
C THR A 240 1.82 -2.42 -4.37
N LYS A 241 1.01 -1.97 -5.32
CA LYS A 241 1.36 -2.02 -6.74
C LYS A 241 0.80 -0.83 -7.50
N ILE A 242 1.57 -0.33 -8.46
CA ILE A 242 1.11 0.64 -9.46
C ILE A 242 0.61 -0.14 -10.67
N ILE A 243 -0.60 0.16 -11.12
CA ILE A 243 -1.26 -0.44 -12.27
C ILE A 243 -1.51 0.67 -13.28
N THR A 244 -1.03 0.47 -14.49
CA THR A 244 -1.34 1.36 -15.62
C THR A 244 -2.16 0.55 -16.60
N ASP A 245 -3.32 1.07 -16.99
CA ASP A 245 -4.07 0.50 -18.10
C ASP A 245 -3.40 0.93 -19.41
N SER A 246 -2.54 0.05 -19.96
CA SER A 246 -1.82 0.31 -21.21
C SER A 246 -2.69 0.17 -22.47
N GLN A 247 -3.91 -0.36 -22.34
CA GLN A 247 -4.86 -0.57 -23.43
C GLN A 247 -6.13 0.30 -23.28
N GLY A 248 -6.33 0.94 -22.12
CA GLY A 248 -7.46 1.82 -21.80
C GLY A 248 -7.11 3.31 -21.78
N ASP A 249 -7.64 4.04 -20.79
CA ASP A 249 -7.57 5.51 -20.66
C ASP A 249 -6.20 6.04 -20.17
N GLY A 250 -5.22 5.16 -19.96
CA GLY A 250 -3.89 5.53 -19.45
C GLY A 250 -3.88 5.97 -17.98
N VAL A 251 -4.98 5.75 -17.24
CA VAL A 251 -5.10 6.16 -15.85
C VAL A 251 -4.25 5.27 -14.94
N ILE A 252 -3.45 5.91 -14.09
CA ILE A 252 -2.66 5.23 -13.06
C ILE A 252 -3.60 4.86 -11.90
N LYS A 253 -3.59 3.58 -11.51
CA LYS A 253 -4.30 3.03 -10.36
C LYS A 253 -3.29 2.40 -9.40
N PHE A 254 -3.63 2.32 -8.13
CA PHE A 254 -2.84 1.65 -7.11
C PHE A 254 -3.62 0.49 -6.53
N GLU A 255 -3.03 -0.71 -6.56
CA GLU A 255 -3.54 -1.81 -5.75
C GLU A 255 -3.37 -1.48 -4.27
N ARG A 256 -4.42 -1.68 -3.48
CA ARG A 256 -4.41 -1.54 -2.03
C ARG A 256 -4.80 -2.84 -1.37
N ILE A 257 -4.18 -3.13 -0.24
CA ILE A 257 -4.54 -4.28 0.57
C ILE A 257 -4.70 -3.87 2.01
N LYS A 258 -5.55 -4.60 2.73
CA LYS A 258 -5.75 -4.39 4.16
C LYS A 258 -4.67 -5.13 4.95
N ILE A 259 -3.74 -4.40 5.56
CA ILE A 259 -2.75 -4.92 6.51
C ILE A 259 -2.95 -4.23 7.86
N THR A 260 -3.60 -4.94 8.78
CA THR A 260 -3.80 -4.48 10.16
C THR A 260 -2.86 -5.22 11.12
N PRO A 261 -2.60 -4.67 12.34
CA PRO A 261 -1.84 -5.37 13.36
C PRO A 261 -2.37 -6.78 13.68
N LYS A 262 -3.70 -6.94 13.64
CA LYS A 262 -4.36 -8.24 13.85
C LYS A 262 -4.01 -9.23 12.74
N ILE A 263 -3.97 -8.78 11.48
CA ILE A 263 -3.60 -9.62 10.33
C ILE A 263 -2.13 -10.02 10.43
N ILE A 264 -1.23 -9.10 10.79
CA ILE A 264 0.20 -9.43 10.97
C ILE A 264 0.37 -10.49 12.06
N LYS A 265 -0.24 -10.28 13.24
CA LYS A 265 -0.20 -11.27 14.34
C LYS A 265 -0.76 -12.64 13.95
N LYS A 266 -1.84 -12.67 13.14
CA LYS A 266 -2.40 -13.93 12.63
C LYS A 266 -1.38 -14.67 11.76
N ASN A 267 -0.69 -13.98 10.86
CA ASN A 267 0.33 -14.61 10.00
C ASN A 267 1.56 -15.06 10.80
N ILE A 268 1.94 -14.35 11.86
CA ILE A 268 2.99 -14.80 12.78
C ILE A 268 2.61 -16.12 13.46
N ALA A 269 1.38 -16.21 14.00
CA ALA A 269 0.91 -17.45 14.60
C ALA A 269 0.83 -18.60 13.58
N GLU A 270 0.45 -18.29 12.34
CA GLU A 270 0.40 -19.25 11.24
C GLU A 270 1.80 -19.76 10.85
N ILE A 271 2.81 -18.89 10.87
CA ILE A 271 4.22 -19.28 10.66
C ILE A 271 4.65 -20.33 11.70
N ASN A 272 4.40 -20.07 12.99
CA ASN A 272 4.79 -21.00 14.05
C ASN A 272 4.10 -22.35 13.88
N LYS A 273 2.80 -22.33 13.57
CA LYS A 273 2.05 -23.55 13.31
C LYS A 273 2.58 -24.31 12.07
N LEU A 274 2.97 -23.59 11.02
CA LEU A 274 3.54 -24.18 9.81
C LEU A 274 4.86 -24.90 10.08
N ILE A 275 5.73 -24.32 10.92
CA ILE A 275 6.99 -24.95 11.32
C ILE A 275 6.69 -26.33 11.96
N ASP A 276 5.81 -26.35 12.97
CA ASP A 276 5.42 -27.59 13.66
C ASP A 276 4.77 -28.62 12.70
N ASP A 277 3.91 -28.16 11.79
CA ASP A 277 3.21 -29.01 10.83
C ASP A 277 4.17 -29.63 9.80
N ILE A 278 5.19 -28.89 9.37
CA ILE A 278 6.21 -29.37 8.42
C ILE A 278 7.10 -30.42 9.09
N GLU A 279 7.55 -30.18 10.32
CA GLU A 279 8.35 -31.13 11.10
C GLU A 279 7.56 -32.43 11.33
N THR A 280 6.32 -32.32 11.81
CA THR A 280 5.43 -33.48 12.01
C THR A 280 5.15 -34.22 10.70
N PHE A 281 5.01 -33.49 9.59
CA PHE A 281 4.81 -34.10 8.28
C PHE A 281 6.05 -34.90 7.86
N LYS A 282 7.25 -34.33 7.96
CA LYS A 282 8.51 -35.02 7.64
C LYS A 282 8.63 -36.36 8.37
N GLU A 283 8.36 -36.37 9.68
CA GLU A 283 8.47 -37.59 10.51
C GLU A 283 7.46 -38.68 10.12
N THR A 284 6.27 -38.30 9.65
CA THR A 284 5.15 -39.23 9.46
C THR A 284 4.89 -39.59 7.99
N ALA A 285 5.32 -38.76 7.04
CA ALA A 285 5.02 -38.92 5.62
C ALA A 285 5.80 -40.05 4.94
N LEU A 286 6.98 -40.40 5.46
CA LEU A 286 7.90 -41.39 4.90
C LEU A 286 7.99 -42.69 5.72
N GLN A 287 7.07 -42.91 6.67
CA GLN A 287 6.96 -44.19 7.39
C GLN A 287 6.28 -45.23 6.48
N PHE A 288 7.08 -46.13 5.89
CA PHE A 288 6.63 -47.18 4.97
C PHE A 288 5.95 -48.37 5.67
#